data_AF-A0A538LDL5-F1
#
_entry.id   AF-A0A538LDL5-F1
#
_cell.length_a   1.000
_cell.length_b   1.000
_cell.length_c   1.000
_cell.angle_alpha   90.00
_cell.angle_beta   90.00
_cell.angle_gamma   90.00
#
_symmetry.space_group_name_H-M   'P 1'
#
loop_
_entity.id
_entity.type
_entity.pdbx_description
1 polymer ?
#
loop_
_entity_poly.entity_id
_entity_poly.type
_entity_poly.pdbx_seq_one_letter_code
_entity_poly.pdbx_strand_id
1 'polypeptide(L)'
;MDSHHRDTLQKILGHAPAANIEWRQVLSLLEAVGTVRHQHNGKLEVTVGSETEVLQPPAGKDVDEQLLVDVRRMLTEAGITSG
;
A
#
# COMPACT_ATOMS: atom_id res chain seq x y z
N MET A 1 -14.52 4.95 6.63
CA MET A 1 -14.04 4.22 5.43
C MET A 1 -14.86 4.68 4.25
N ASP A 2 -14.24 5.52 3.42
CA ASP A 2 -14.86 6.16 2.27
C ASP A 2 -14.90 5.19 1.07
N SER A 3 -15.79 5.40 0.11
CA SER A 3 -15.89 4.55 -1.10
C SER A 3 -14.56 4.50 -1.88
N HIS A 4 -13.78 5.58 -1.83
CA HIS A 4 -12.45 5.64 -2.43
C HIS A 4 -11.46 4.64 -1.84
N HIS A 5 -11.51 4.38 -0.53
CA HIS A 5 -10.61 3.40 0.11
C HIS A 5 -10.96 1.97 -0.29
N ARG A 6 -12.25 1.66 -0.45
CA ARG A 6 -12.70 0.34 -0.89
C ARG A 6 -12.31 0.06 -2.34
N ASP A 7 -12.44 1.05 -3.23
CA ASP A 7 -12.05 0.91 -4.64
C ASP A 7 -10.54 0.71 -4.82
N THR A 8 -9.74 1.45 -4.07
CA THR A 8 -8.27 1.27 -4.07
C THR A 8 -7.90 -0.11 -3.52
N LEU A 9 -8.54 -0.55 -2.44
CA LEU A 9 -8.31 -1.89 -1.89
C LEU A 9 -8.67 -2.99 -2.89
N GLN A 10 -9.78 -2.88 -3.62
CA GLN A 10 -10.16 -3.84 -4.66
C GLN A 10 -9.18 -3.87 -5.84
N LYS A 11 -8.60 -2.74 -6.23
CA LYS A 11 -7.58 -2.70 -7.30
C LYS A 11 -6.27 -3.33 -6.84
N ILE A 12 -5.83 -3.02 -5.62
CA ILE A 12 -4.61 -3.56 -5.03
C ILE A 12 -4.76 -5.07 -4.83
N LEU A 13 -5.86 -5.55 -4.23
CA LEU A 13 -6.07 -6.97 -3.98
C LEU A 13 -6.56 -7.76 -5.22
N GLY A 14 -7.05 -7.08 -6.25
CA GLY A 14 -7.33 -7.65 -7.56
C GLY A 14 -6.07 -7.81 -8.43
N HIS A 15 -6.26 -8.05 -9.73
CA HIS A 15 -5.18 -8.25 -10.72
C HIS A 15 -4.89 -6.98 -11.55
N ALA A 16 -5.10 -5.79 -10.99
CA ALA A 16 -4.81 -4.56 -11.73
C ALA A 16 -3.30 -4.44 -12.03
N PRO A 17 -2.91 -4.00 -13.24
CA PRO A 17 -1.52 -3.64 -13.54
C PRO A 17 -1.04 -2.50 -12.63
N ALA A 18 0.23 -2.57 -12.20
CA ALA A 18 0.83 -1.57 -11.30
C ALA A 18 0.72 -0.13 -11.84
N ALA A 19 0.87 0.05 -13.15
CA ALA A 19 0.73 1.34 -13.84
C ALA A 19 -0.67 1.99 -13.74
N ASN A 20 -1.69 1.27 -13.26
CA ASN A 20 -3.05 1.80 -13.06
C ASN A 20 -3.35 2.18 -11.60
N ILE A 21 -2.37 2.06 -10.70
CA ILE A 21 -2.53 2.34 -9.29
C ILE A 21 -1.59 3.50 -8.90
N GLU A 22 -2.18 4.64 -8.57
CA GLU A 22 -1.41 5.79 -8.13
C GLU A 22 -0.86 5.57 -6.71
N TRP A 23 0.41 5.93 -6.51
CA TRP A 23 1.08 5.86 -5.21
C TRP A 23 0.32 6.59 -4.11
N ARG A 24 -0.28 7.75 -4.42
CA ARG A 24 -1.07 8.53 -3.47
C ARG A 24 -2.28 7.74 -2.93
N GLN A 25 -2.87 6.88 -3.76
CA GLN A 25 -3.97 6.01 -3.33
C GLN A 25 -3.47 4.90 -2.41
N VAL A 26 -2.33 4.29 -2.74
CA VAL A 26 -1.69 3.27 -1.89
C VAL A 26 -1.32 3.85 -0.53
N LEU A 27 -0.65 5.01 -0.51
CA LEU A 27 -0.27 5.69 0.72
C LEU A 27 -1.50 6.00 1.59
N SER A 28 -2.56 6.55 0.99
CA SER A 28 -3.80 6.85 1.73
C SER A 28 -4.46 5.59 2.30
N LEU A 29 -4.37 4.44 1.61
CA LEU A 29 -4.83 3.17 2.16
C LEU A 29 -3.96 2.73 3.35
N LEU A 30 -2.64 2.77 3.21
CA LEU A 30 -1.70 2.37 4.27
C LEU A 30 -1.86 3.21 5.54
N GLU A 31 -2.06 4.53 5.38
CA GLU A 31 -2.38 5.44 6.48
C GLU A 31 -3.75 5.15 7.14
N ALA A 32 -4.70 4.58 6.38
CA ALA A 32 -6.01 4.23 6.91
C ALA A 32 -6.02 2.90 7.67
N VAL A 33 -5.14 1.96 7.32
CA VAL A 33 -5.12 0.60 7.91
C VAL A 33 -3.97 0.37 8.90
N GLY A 34 -3.01 1.28 8.97
CA GLY A 34 -1.81 1.12 9.78
C GLY A 34 -1.17 2.44 10.19
N THR A 35 0.04 2.36 10.70
CA THR A 35 0.88 3.51 11.03
C THR A 35 1.96 3.68 9.97
N VAL A 36 2.08 4.87 9.39
CA VAL A 36 3.11 5.20 8.41
C VAL A 36 4.09 6.22 9.01
N ARG A 37 5.38 5.91 8.96
CA ARG A 37 6.46 6.80 9.42
C ARG A 37 7.39 7.12 8.26
N HIS A 38 7.59 8.40 8.00
CA HIS A 38 8.55 8.87 7.00
C HIS A 38 9.96 8.80 7.59
N GLN A 39 10.85 8.04 6.93
CA GLN A 39 12.25 8.00 7.30
C GLN A 39 13.06 9.11 6.61
N HIS A 40 14.19 9.48 7.21
CA HIS A 40 15.08 10.52 6.70
C HIS A 40 15.66 10.23 5.30
N ASN A 41 15.71 8.96 4.90
CA ASN A 41 16.18 8.52 3.58
C ASN A 41 15.09 8.55 2.49
N GLY A 42 13.90 9.08 2.80
CA GLY A 42 12.75 9.12 1.89
C GLY A 42 11.96 7.82 1.79
N LYS A 43 12.34 6.77 2.53
CA LYS A 43 11.55 5.54 2.66
C LYS A 43 10.41 5.72 3.65
N LEU A 44 9.40 4.85 3.56
CA LEU A 44 8.32 4.75 4.51
C LEU A 44 8.46 3.47 5.32
N GLU A 45 8.44 3.58 6.64
CA GLU A 45 8.22 2.46 7.52
C GLU A 45 6.72 2.35 7.79
N VAL A 46 6.13 1.21 7.47
CA VAL A 46 4.70 0.97 7.57
C VAL A 46 4.46 -0.21 8.49
N THR A 47 3.60 -0.01 9.47
CA THR A 47 3.20 -1.05 10.42
C THR A 47 1.70 -1.30 10.30
N VAL A 48 1.31 -2.54 9.98
CA VAL A 48 -0.08 -3.00 9.91
C VAL A 48 -0.22 -4.24 10.78
N GLY A 49 -0.97 -4.15 11.88
CA GLY A 49 -1.05 -5.24 12.86
C GLY A 49 0.32 -5.55 13.49
N SER A 50 0.78 -6.79 13.37
CA SER A 50 2.13 -7.23 13.79
C SER A 50 3.21 -7.03 12.73
N GLU A 51 2.81 -6.77 11.48
CA GLU A 51 3.73 -6.69 10.35
C GLU A 51 4.31 -5.29 10.23
N THR A 52 5.61 -5.20 9.98
CA THR A 52 6.30 -3.93 9.70
C THR A 52 7.19 -4.09 8.49
N GLU A 53 7.03 -3.20 7.51
CA GLU A 53 7.79 -3.22 6.27
C GLU A 53 8.30 -1.82 5.92
N VAL A 54 9.47 -1.76 5.29
CA VAL A 54 10.05 -0.50 4.80
C VAL A 54 9.85 -0.44 3.29
N LEU A 55 8.93 0.42 2.86
CA LEU A 55 8.60 0.65 1.47
C LEU A 55 9.43 1.80 0.90
N GLN A 56 9.89 1.64 -0.33
CA GLN A 56 10.49 2.72 -1.10
C GLN A 56 9.42 3.35 -1.99
N PRO A 57 9.11 4.65 -1.83
CA PRO A 57 8.19 5.33 -2.74
C PRO A 57 8.68 5.24 -4.20
N PRO A 58 7.76 5.10 -5.17
CA PRO A 58 8.13 5.06 -6.56
C PRO A 58 8.65 6.43 -7.01
N ALA A 59 9.47 6.46 -8.05
CA ALA A 59 9.98 7.72 -8.61
C ALA A 59 8.90 8.53 -9.33
N GLY A 60 7.80 7.89 -9.75
CA GLY A 60 6.68 8.49 -10.47
C GLY A 60 5.38 8.51 -9.65
N LYS A 61 4.28 8.87 -10.32
CA LYS A 61 2.95 8.92 -9.69
C LYS A 61 2.32 7.54 -9.48
N ASP A 62 2.75 6.55 -10.24
CA ASP A 62 2.21 5.19 -10.26
C ASP A 62 3.18 4.24 -9.52
N VAL A 63 2.63 3.21 -8.89
CA VAL A 63 3.46 2.18 -8.25
C VAL A 63 4.12 1.29 -9.29
N ASP A 64 5.32 0.82 -8.99
CA ASP A 64 5.93 -0.26 -9.75
C ASP A 64 5.45 -1.63 -9.26
N GLU A 65 5.75 -2.67 -10.04
CA GLU A 65 5.28 -4.03 -9.77
C GLU A 65 5.85 -4.58 -8.45
N GLN A 66 7.10 -4.28 -8.12
CA GLN A 66 7.73 -4.77 -6.90
C GLN A 66 7.06 -4.17 -5.67
N LEU A 67 6.88 -2.85 -5.66
CA LEU A 67 6.20 -2.15 -4.59
C LEU A 67 4.76 -2.65 -4.40
N LEU A 68 4.06 -2.97 -5.49
CA LEU A 68 2.71 -3.53 -5.40
C LEU A 68 2.70 -4.94 -4.81
N VAL A 69 3.68 -5.79 -5.15
CA VAL A 69 3.84 -7.13 -4.57
C VAL A 69 4.12 -7.04 -3.07
N ASP A 70 5.04 -6.16 -2.65
CA ASP A 70 5.39 -5.96 -1.25
C ASP A 70 4.18 -5.51 -0.43
N VAL A 71 3.44 -4.50 -0.92
CA VAL A 71 2.20 -4.03 -0.27
C VAL A 71 1.14 -5.12 -0.18
N ARG A 72 0.92 -5.90 -1.26
CA ARG A 72 -0.05 -7.02 -1.25
C ARG A 72 0.31 -8.05 -0.20
N ARG A 73 1.59 -8.41 -0.13
CA ARG A 73 2.11 -9.38 0.83
C ARG A 73 1.88 -8.88 2.26
N MET A 74 2.32 -7.66 2.58
CA MET A 74 2.13 -7.06 3.92
C MET A 74 0.66 -7.04 4.36
N LEU A 75 -0.24 -6.57 3.48
CA LEU A 75 -1.67 -6.49 3.81
C LEU A 75 -2.27 -7.88 4.05
N THR A 76 -1.88 -8.87 3.24
CA THR A 76 -2.35 -10.25 3.37
C THR A 76 -1.81 -10.90 4.65
N GLU A 77 -0.52 -10.71 4.96
CA GLU A 77 0.12 -11.21 6.19
C GLU A 77 -0.49 -10.57 7.45
N ALA A 78 -0.90 -9.29 7.37
CA ALA A 78 -1.65 -8.61 8.42
C ALA A 78 -3.13 -9.03 8.51
N GLY A 79 -3.59 -9.97 7.68
CA GLY A 79 -4.98 -10.46 7.68
C GLY A 79 -5.99 -9.51 7.04
N ILE A 80 -5.54 -8.47 6.32
CA ILE A 80 -6.42 -7.56 5.59
C ILE A 80 -6.77 -8.20 4.24
N THR A 81 -8.01 -8.68 4.14
CA THR A 81 -8.57 -9.22 2.90
C THR A 81 -9.72 -8.36 2.42
N SER A 82 -9.95 -8.32 1.10
CA SER A 82 -11.14 -7.72 0.49
C SER A 82 -12.33 -8.63 0.79
N GLY A 83 -12.92 -8.49 1.97
CA GLY A 83 -14.21 -9.07 2.32
C GLY A 83 -15.37 -8.43 1.56
#